data_AF-A0A2D5G751-F1
#
_entry.id   AF-A0A2D5G751-F1
#
_cell.length_a   1.000
_cell.length_b   1.000
_cell.length_c   1.000
_cell.angle_alpha   90.00
_cell.angle_beta   90.00
_cell.angle_gamma   90.00
#
_symmetry.space_group_name_H-M   'P 1'
#
loop_
_entity.id
_entity.type
_entity.pdbx_description
1 polymer ?
#
loop_
_entity_poly.entity_id
_entity_poly.type
_entity_poly.pdbx_seq_one_letter_code
_entity_poly.pdbx_strand_id
1 'polypeptide(L)'
;MSGLRNSVLPIFSCILLLSSSCAPTEDEVITADNVVREGSPGVFLDSAVRGVDYSTSSGLGGTTDSGGTFYYNPGDQVSFTIGGISLGSVTGAAKLTPVEVMGASGTADQKVVNLSRLLQTLDADGDPSNGISISDSTKTTLAAKSVNFDVSVDAFDNATLAVTSAVGKTMISAATALAHLHTTMKQQGLDSKIDNDTALKNLGSILDNFTTTEPGFTVTLSDNATTLAESGSTDNFSVVLTSAPTGNVVFDLVSSDTTEASVSPSTLTFGKDNWSVSREVTVTGLDDAISDGT
;
A
#
# COMPACT_ATOMS: atom_id res chain seq x y z
N MET A 1 -42.64 5.23 -52.99
CA MET A 1 -41.40 4.61 -53.49
C MET A 1 -40.82 3.72 -52.41
N SER A 2 -40.82 2.41 -52.61
CA SER A 2 -40.17 1.41 -51.74
C SER A 2 -39.45 0.44 -52.66
N GLY A 3 -38.16 0.20 -52.43
CA GLY A 3 -37.34 -0.69 -53.21
C GLY A 3 -36.34 -1.41 -52.32
N LEU A 4 -36.57 -2.70 -52.11
CA LEU A 4 -35.89 -3.62 -51.22
C LEU A 4 -34.62 -4.24 -51.84
N ARG A 5 -33.68 -4.52 -50.94
CA ARG A 5 -32.87 -5.75 -50.72
C ARG A 5 -32.03 -6.35 -51.87
N ASN A 6 -30.74 -6.50 -51.54
CA ASN A 6 -29.68 -7.08 -52.35
C ASN A 6 -29.54 -8.61 -52.16
N SER A 7 -29.05 -9.23 -53.21
CA SER A 7 -29.05 -10.64 -53.58
C SER A 7 -27.96 -11.50 -52.93
N VAL A 8 -28.25 -12.79 -52.67
CA VAL A 8 -27.25 -13.88 -52.72
C VAL A 8 -27.94 -15.19 -53.13
N LEU A 9 -27.41 -15.88 -54.14
CA LEU A 9 -27.65 -17.30 -54.44
C LEU A 9 -26.49 -17.82 -55.34
N PRO A 10 -26.33 -19.15 -55.56
CA PRO A 10 -25.50 -20.11 -54.82
C PRO A 10 -24.37 -20.70 -55.73
N ILE A 11 -23.67 -21.78 -55.33
CA ILE A 11 -23.32 -22.99 -56.15
C ILE A 11 -22.06 -23.78 -55.65
N PHE A 12 -22.28 -25.10 -55.48
CA PHE A 12 -21.44 -26.31 -55.70
C PHE A 12 -20.17 -26.66 -54.89
N SER A 13 -20.32 -27.75 -54.10
CA SER A 13 -19.66 -29.07 -54.21
C SER A 13 -18.36 -29.20 -55.03
N CYS A 14 -17.29 -29.74 -54.42
CA CYS A 14 -16.41 -30.71 -55.09
C CYS A 14 -15.56 -31.55 -54.10
N ILE A 15 -15.18 -32.72 -54.60
CA ILE A 15 -14.72 -33.95 -53.95
C ILE A 15 -13.20 -33.98 -53.65
N LEU A 16 -12.82 -34.82 -52.67
CA LEU A 16 -11.47 -35.26 -52.28
C LEU A 16 -10.49 -35.49 -53.44
N LEU A 17 -9.23 -35.07 -53.26
CA LEU A 17 -8.04 -35.75 -53.78
C LEU A 17 -6.93 -35.76 -52.72
N LEU A 18 -6.48 -36.98 -52.35
CA LEU A 18 -5.23 -37.21 -51.64
C LEU A 18 -4.06 -37.03 -52.61
N SER A 19 -3.08 -36.22 -52.25
CA SER A 19 -1.72 -36.35 -52.77
C SER A 19 -0.71 -36.06 -51.67
N SER A 20 0.20 -37.02 -51.48
CA SER A 20 1.40 -36.89 -50.69
C SER A 20 2.18 -35.64 -51.09
N SER A 21 2.41 -34.74 -50.13
CA SER A 21 3.47 -33.76 -50.22
C SER A 21 4.25 -33.80 -48.92
N CYS A 22 5.49 -34.26 -49.03
CA CYS A 22 6.50 -34.11 -47.99
C CYS A 22 6.83 -32.62 -47.93
N ALA A 23 6.21 -31.91 -47.00
CA ALA A 23 6.63 -30.56 -46.62
C ALA A 23 7.58 -30.72 -45.41
N PRO A 24 8.75 -30.06 -45.40
CA PRO A 24 9.59 -30.04 -44.22
C PRO A 24 8.78 -29.41 -43.10
N THR A 25 8.80 -30.05 -41.93
CA THR A 25 8.30 -29.47 -40.68
C THR A 25 9.01 -28.15 -40.48
N GLU A 26 8.30 -27.03 -40.63
CA GLU A 26 8.77 -25.81 -40.01
C GLU A 26 8.77 -26.08 -38.52
N ASP A 27 9.96 -26.14 -37.95
CA ASP A 27 10.15 -26.15 -36.51
C ASP A 27 9.35 -24.98 -35.95
N GLU A 28 8.37 -25.30 -35.11
CA GLU A 28 7.64 -24.32 -34.33
C GLU A 28 8.68 -23.55 -33.52
N VAL A 29 8.95 -22.31 -33.94
CA VAL A 29 9.84 -21.41 -33.21
C VAL A 29 9.13 -21.09 -31.90
N ILE A 30 9.47 -21.83 -30.85
CA ILE A 30 9.10 -21.50 -29.47
C ILE A 30 9.84 -20.20 -29.14
N THR A 31 9.20 -19.07 -29.40
CA THR A 31 9.63 -17.80 -28.80
C THR A 31 9.43 -17.91 -27.30
N ALA A 32 10.31 -17.31 -26.50
CA ALA A 32 10.24 -17.30 -25.03
C ALA A 32 8.98 -16.61 -24.45
N ASP A 33 7.99 -16.30 -25.29
CA ASP A 33 6.82 -15.47 -24.99
C ASP A 33 5.57 -16.31 -24.65
N ASN A 34 5.67 -17.64 -24.63
CA ASN A 34 4.60 -18.56 -24.22
C ASN A 34 5.07 -19.56 -23.17
N VAL A 35 5.80 -19.11 -22.14
CA VAL A 35 5.96 -19.93 -20.92
C VAL A 35 4.62 -19.90 -20.18
N VAL A 36 3.78 -20.90 -20.43
CA VAL A 36 2.63 -21.20 -19.57
C VAL A 36 3.20 -21.52 -18.19
N ARG A 37 3.14 -20.57 -17.26
CA ARG A 37 3.51 -20.82 -15.87
C ARG A 37 2.40 -21.65 -15.23
N GLU A 38 2.75 -22.88 -14.84
CA GLU A 38 1.84 -23.79 -14.13
C GLU A 38 1.34 -23.14 -12.82
N GLY A 39 0.04 -23.27 -12.56
CA GLY A 39 -0.61 -22.75 -11.36
C GLY A 39 -1.29 -21.39 -11.51
N SER A 40 -2.05 -21.02 -10.50
CA SER A 40 -2.70 -19.71 -10.37
C SER A 40 -1.72 -18.66 -9.83
N PRO A 41 -1.78 -17.40 -10.31
CA PRO A 41 -0.94 -16.34 -9.78
C PRO A 41 -1.46 -15.87 -8.42
N GLY A 42 -0.53 -15.55 -7.52
CA GLY A 42 -0.76 -14.79 -6.29
C GLY A 42 0.31 -13.71 -6.14
N VAL A 43 0.08 -12.72 -5.29
CA VAL A 43 1.06 -11.66 -5.00
C VAL A 43 1.38 -11.60 -3.51
N PHE A 44 2.67 -11.43 -3.17
CA PHE A 44 3.12 -11.19 -1.80
C PHE A 44 3.35 -9.69 -1.57
N LEU A 45 2.69 -9.13 -0.55
CA LEU A 45 2.45 -7.71 -0.40
C LEU A 45 2.83 -7.14 0.98
N ASP A 46 3.85 -6.30 0.98
CA ASP A 46 4.19 -5.21 1.90
C ASP A 46 4.85 -4.16 0.99
N SER A 47 4.06 -3.52 0.11
CA SER A 47 4.37 -3.27 -1.31
C SER A 47 4.70 -4.56 -2.09
N ALA A 48 4.83 -4.50 -3.42
CA ALA A 48 5.23 -5.68 -4.18
C ALA A 48 6.58 -6.22 -3.67
N VAL A 49 6.60 -7.44 -3.11
CA VAL A 49 7.82 -8.03 -2.54
C VAL A 49 8.51 -8.90 -3.58
N ARG A 50 9.53 -8.36 -4.23
CA ARG A 50 10.36 -9.03 -5.24
C ARG A 50 11.54 -9.76 -4.61
N GLY A 51 11.94 -10.89 -5.18
CA GLY A 51 13.20 -11.55 -4.85
C GLY A 51 13.10 -12.57 -3.71
N VAL A 52 11.90 -12.84 -3.20
CA VAL A 52 11.64 -13.87 -2.17
C VAL A 52 11.47 -15.21 -2.86
N ASP A 53 12.17 -16.23 -2.37
CA ASP A 53 12.06 -17.58 -2.88
C ASP A 53 10.82 -18.27 -2.28
N TYR A 54 10.09 -19.03 -3.08
CA TYR A 54 8.92 -19.78 -2.63
C TYR A 54 8.92 -21.22 -3.15
N SER A 55 8.27 -22.10 -2.40
CA SER A 55 7.98 -23.48 -2.80
C SER A 55 6.59 -23.88 -2.35
N THR A 56 5.94 -24.77 -3.10
CA THR A 56 4.59 -25.26 -2.80
C THR A 56 4.58 -26.75 -2.50
N SER A 57 3.56 -27.21 -1.78
CA SER A 57 3.32 -28.63 -1.51
C SER A 57 3.16 -29.49 -2.77
N SER A 58 2.73 -28.90 -3.89
CA SER A 58 2.60 -29.58 -5.19
C SER A 58 3.91 -29.60 -6.00
N GLY A 59 4.99 -28.98 -5.50
CA GLY A 59 6.31 -28.96 -6.15
C GLY A 59 6.55 -27.77 -7.07
N LEU A 60 5.63 -26.80 -7.15
CA LEU A 60 5.90 -25.51 -7.78
C LEU A 60 6.89 -24.71 -6.91
N GLY A 61 7.64 -23.81 -7.52
CA GLY A 61 8.53 -22.93 -6.80
C GLY A 61 9.24 -21.95 -7.72
N GLY A 62 9.91 -20.98 -7.12
CA GLY A 62 10.64 -19.94 -7.85
C GLY A 62 10.95 -18.76 -6.96
N THR A 63 11.15 -17.60 -7.58
CA THR A 63 11.38 -16.34 -6.88
C THR A 63 10.30 -15.35 -7.31
N THR A 64 9.80 -14.53 -6.38
CA THR A 64 8.80 -13.51 -6.68
C THR A 64 9.35 -12.47 -7.66
N ASP A 65 8.55 -12.11 -8.67
CA ASP A 65 8.93 -11.11 -9.67
C ASP A 65 8.71 -9.67 -9.18
N SER A 66 8.88 -8.67 -10.06
CA SER A 66 8.72 -7.25 -9.70
C SER A 66 7.31 -6.87 -9.24
N GLY A 67 6.30 -7.67 -9.56
CA GLY A 67 4.95 -7.51 -9.02
C GLY A 67 4.72 -8.25 -7.70
N GLY A 68 5.74 -8.89 -7.14
CA GLY A 68 5.61 -9.80 -6.00
C GLY A 68 4.92 -11.12 -6.36
N THR A 69 4.85 -11.47 -7.66
CA THR A 69 4.04 -12.59 -8.13
C THR A 69 4.69 -13.93 -7.83
N PHE A 70 3.92 -14.87 -7.28
CA PHE A 70 4.24 -16.29 -7.12
C PHE A 70 3.13 -17.16 -7.73
N TYR A 71 3.40 -18.45 -7.92
CA TYR A 71 2.45 -19.39 -8.54
C TYR A 71 2.15 -20.55 -7.59
N TYR A 72 0.88 -20.95 -7.53
CA TYR A 72 0.40 -22.02 -6.65
C TYR A 72 -0.79 -22.73 -7.25
N ASN A 73 -1.01 -23.99 -6.87
CA ASN A 73 -2.26 -24.68 -7.14
C ASN A 73 -3.26 -24.45 -6.00
N PRO A 74 -4.58 -24.36 -6.26
CA PRO A 74 -5.57 -24.21 -5.21
C PRO A 74 -5.42 -25.27 -4.11
N GLY A 75 -5.29 -24.83 -2.85
CA GLY A 75 -5.07 -25.69 -1.69
C GLY A 75 -3.60 -25.98 -1.36
N ASP A 76 -2.64 -25.49 -2.15
CA ASP A 76 -1.22 -25.62 -1.82
C ASP A 76 -0.84 -24.89 -0.53
N GLN A 77 0.05 -25.48 0.25
CA GLN A 77 0.87 -24.73 1.22
C GLN A 77 2.04 -24.09 0.47
N VAL A 78 2.12 -22.76 0.50
CA VAL A 78 3.20 -21.97 -0.06
C VAL A 78 4.12 -21.54 1.08
N SER A 79 5.39 -21.87 0.97
CA SER A 79 6.42 -21.50 1.95
C SER A 79 7.37 -20.48 1.34
N PHE A 80 7.62 -19.38 2.05
CA PHE A 80 8.47 -18.28 1.60
C PHE A 80 9.80 -18.26 2.36
N THR A 81 10.88 -17.94 1.65
CA THR A 81 12.24 -17.88 2.21
C THR A 81 13.08 -16.75 1.60
N ILE A 82 14.03 -16.20 2.37
CA ILE A 82 15.06 -15.29 1.88
C ILE A 82 16.42 -15.82 2.32
N GLY A 83 17.25 -16.26 1.38
CA GLY A 83 18.59 -16.77 1.73
C GLY A 83 18.54 -17.85 2.83
N GLY A 84 17.58 -18.77 2.76
CA GLY A 84 17.40 -19.82 3.77
C GLY A 84 16.65 -19.40 5.05
N ILE A 85 16.44 -18.11 5.30
CA ILE A 85 15.56 -17.66 6.40
C ILE A 85 14.12 -17.97 6.01
N SER A 86 13.42 -18.77 6.81
CA SER A 86 11.99 -19.06 6.62
C SER A 86 11.14 -17.88 7.05
N LEU A 87 10.31 -17.36 6.15
CA LEU A 87 9.40 -16.26 6.44
C LEU A 87 8.02 -16.73 6.90
N GLY A 88 7.65 -17.99 6.62
CA GLY A 88 6.35 -18.55 6.97
C GLY A 88 5.83 -19.51 5.90
N SER A 89 4.70 -20.16 6.21
CA SER A 89 4.01 -21.10 5.32
C SER A 89 2.51 -20.93 5.45
N VAL A 90 1.82 -20.74 4.34
CA VAL A 90 0.39 -20.40 4.30
C VAL A 90 -0.27 -21.04 3.09
N THR A 91 -1.58 -21.28 3.17
CA THR A 91 -2.35 -21.73 2.01
C THR A 91 -2.32 -20.66 0.92
N GLY A 92 -1.99 -21.05 -0.32
CA GLY A 92 -1.88 -20.13 -1.45
C GLY A 92 -3.17 -19.37 -1.69
N ALA A 93 -3.04 -18.06 -1.92
CA ALA A 93 -4.14 -17.15 -2.19
C ALA A 93 -3.71 -16.06 -3.19
N ALA A 94 -4.69 -15.39 -3.80
CA ALA A 94 -4.42 -14.34 -4.79
C ALA A 94 -3.64 -13.16 -4.22
N LYS A 95 -3.85 -12.83 -2.94
CA LYS A 95 -3.10 -11.81 -2.20
C LYS A 95 -2.67 -12.40 -0.87
N LEU A 96 -1.38 -12.31 -0.58
CA LEU A 96 -0.80 -12.64 0.71
C LEU A 96 -0.05 -11.41 1.22
N THR A 97 -0.22 -11.09 2.49
CA THR A 97 0.55 -10.10 3.22
C THR A 97 1.32 -10.80 4.35
N PRO A 98 2.20 -10.10 5.08
CA PRO A 98 2.78 -10.60 6.32
C PRO A 98 1.74 -11.17 7.31
N VAL A 99 0.50 -10.66 7.32
CA VAL A 99 -0.60 -11.20 8.14
C VAL A 99 -0.87 -12.66 7.80
N GLU A 100 -1.09 -12.97 6.52
CA GLU A 100 -1.39 -14.34 6.07
C GLU A 100 -0.17 -15.25 6.23
N VAL A 101 1.01 -14.79 5.82
CA VAL A 101 2.24 -15.61 5.85
C VAL A 101 2.61 -16.06 7.27
N MET A 102 2.34 -15.21 8.27
CA MET A 102 2.56 -15.54 9.70
C MET A 102 1.39 -16.28 10.36
N GLY A 103 0.31 -16.57 9.62
CA GLY A 103 -0.90 -17.20 10.12
C GLY A 103 -1.64 -16.36 11.17
N ALA A 104 -1.53 -15.03 11.09
CA ALA A 104 -2.14 -14.10 12.02
C ALA A 104 -3.55 -13.68 11.58
N SER A 105 -4.36 -13.22 12.53
CA SER A 105 -5.69 -12.67 12.25
C SER A 105 -5.67 -11.22 11.78
N GLY A 106 -4.63 -10.47 12.16
CA GLY A 106 -4.49 -9.05 11.86
C GLY A 106 -3.06 -8.54 12.11
N THR A 107 -2.87 -7.23 11.99
CA THR A 107 -1.56 -6.58 12.11
C THR A 107 -1.04 -6.46 13.54
N ALA A 108 -1.87 -6.63 14.56
CA ALA A 108 -1.48 -6.67 15.97
C ALA A 108 -0.97 -8.05 16.41
N ASP A 109 -0.11 -8.67 15.61
CA ASP A 109 0.65 -9.88 15.95
C ASP A 109 2.15 -9.58 15.83
N GLN A 110 2.92 -9.93 16.86
CA GLN A 110 4.36 -9.65 16.92
C GLN A 110 5.11 -10.22 15.71
N LYS A 111 4.71 -11.39 15.22
CA LYS A 111 5.31 -12.04 14.06
C LYS A 111 5.12 -11.22 12.79
N VAL A 112 3.95 -10.61 12.63
CA VAL A 112 3.62 -9.76 11.47
C VAL A 112 4.49 -8.52 11.47
N VAL A 113 4.57 -7.84 12.62
CA VAL A 113 5.43 -6.65 12.80
C VAL A 113 6.89 -7.01 12.50
N ASN A 114 7.38 -8.10 13.08
CA ASN A 114 8.76 -8.53 12.91
C ASN A 114 9.09 -8.94 11.46
N LEU A 115 8.16 -9.61 10.77
CA LEU A 115 8.32 -9.93 9.36
C LEU A 115 8.38 -8.67 8.48
N SER A 116 7.44 -7.74 8.66
CA SER A 116 7.44 -6.47 7.92
C SER A 116 8.70 -5.65 8.13
N ARG A 117 9.18 -5.56 9.38
CA ARG A 117 10.44 -4.88 9.70
C ARG A 117 11.62 -5.50 8.94
N LEU A 118 11.70 -6.84 8.91
CA LEU A 118 12.76 -7.52 8.17
C LEU A 118 12.67 -7.23 6.67
N LEU A 119 11.51 -7.39 6.06
CA LEU A 119 11.31 -7.18 4.62
C LEU A 119 11.74 -5.77 4.21
N GLN A 120 11.23 -4.75 4.90
CA GLN A 120 11.50 -3.36 4.56
C GLN A 120 12.95 -2.96 4.84
N THR A 121 13.61 -3.56 5.83
CA THR A 121 15.05 -3.32 6.03
C THR A 121 15.90 -3.97 4.96
N LEU A 122 15.54 -5.15 4.47
CA LEU A 122 16.32 -5.85 3.45
C LEU A 122 16.13 -5.27 2.04
N ASP A 123 15.16 -4.38 1.88
CA ASP A 123 14.95 -3.65 0.64
C ASP A 123 16.22 -2.97 0.14
N ALA A 124 16.50 -3.10 -1.16
CA ALA A 124 17.80 -2.79 -1.74
C ALA A 124 18.13 -1.29 -1.68
N ASP A 125 17.18 -0.44 -2.07
CA ASP A 125 17.33 1.02 -2.06
C ASP A 125 16.89 1.66 -0.73
N GLY A 126 16.17 0.92 0.11
CA GLY A 126 15.73 1.37 1.43
C GLY A 126 14.49 2.25 1.37
N ASP A 127 13.78 2.25 0.24
CA ASP A 127 12.50 2.93 0.05
C ASP A 127 11.41 1.90 -0.30
N PRO A 128 10.76 1.30 0.70
CA PRO A 128 9.76 0.26 0.46
C PRO A 128 8.50 0.78 -0.27
N SER A 129 8.31 2.10 -0.36
CA SER A 129 7.13 2.69 -1.02
C SER A 129 7.11 2.48 -2.54
N ASN A 130 8.27 2.19 -3.13
CA ASN A 130 8.43 1.91 -4.56
C ASN A 130 8.47 0.39 -4.88
N GLY A 131 8.25 -0.46 -3.87
CA GLY A 131 8.44 -1.90 -3.92
C GLY A 131 9.48 -2.35 -2.90
N ILE A 132 9.46 -3.63 -2.52
CA ILE A 132 10.53 -4.22 -1.71
C ILE A 132 11.34 -5.14 -2.62
N SER A 133 12.61 -4.83 -2.82
CA SER A 133 13.50 -5.58 -3.70
C SER A 133 14.60 -6.28 -2.93
N ILE A 134 14.53 -7.61 -2.87
CA ILE A 134 15.57 -8.44 -2.25
C ILE A 134 16.55 -8.91 -3.34
N SER A 135 17.81 -8.47 -3.26
CA SER A 135 18.84 -8.84 -4.23
C SER A 135 19.42 -10.24 -3.99
N ASP A 136 19.95 -10.87 -5.04
CA ASP A 136 20.65 -12.16 -4.91
C ASP A 136 21.90 -12.07 -4.02
N SER A 137 22.56 -10.90 -3.97
CA SER A 137 23.68 -10.67 -3.05
C SER A 137 23.23 -10.66 -1.59
N THR A 138 22.07 -10.06 -1.29
CA THR A 138 21.44 -10.14 0.03
C THR A 138 21.10 -11.58 0.38
N LYS A 139 20.45 -12.34 -0.53
CA LYS A 139 20.16 -13.76 -0.31
C LYS A 139 21.41 -14.58 -0.01
N THR A 140 22.47 -14.39 -0.79
CA THR A 140 23.76 -15.08 -0.59
C THR A 140 24.36 -14.75 0.77
N THR A 141 24.29 -13.49 1.19
CA THR A 141 24.77 -13.02 2.50
C THR A 141 24.00 -13.65 3.66
N LEU A 142 22.72 -13.95 3.45
CA LEU A 142 21.81 -14.49 4.47
C LEU A 142 21.76 -16.03 4.54
N ALA A 143 22.37 -16.74 3.59
CA ALA A 143 22.29 -18.21 3.40
C ALA A 143 22.49 -19.08 4.67
N ALA A 144 23.19 -18.59 5.68
CA ALA A 144 23.47 -19.29 6.95
C ALA A 144 22.90 -18.57 8.18
N LYS A 145 21.99 -17.63 7.99
CA LYS A 145 21.35 -16.85 9.05
C LYS A 145 19.97 -17.43 9.36
N SER A 146 19.51 -17.18 10.57
CA SER A 146 18.17 -17.52 11.04
C SER A 146 17.57 -16.32 11.74
N VAL A 147 16.25 -16.18 11.64
CA VAL A 147 15.48 -15.16 12.35
C VAL A 147 14.37 -15.87 13.12
N ASN A 148 14.21 -15.50 14.39
CA ASN A 148 13.04 -15.88 15.16
C ASN A 148 12.05 -14.71 15.17
N PHE A 149 10.96 -14.82 14.42
CA PHE A 149 9.90 -13.81 14.39
C PHE A 149 8.99 -13.86 15.61
N ASP A 150 9.05 -14.95 16.39
CA ASP A 150 8.23 -15.17 17.59
C ASP A 150 8.95 -14.70 18.86
N VAL A 151 9.50 -13.49 18.80
CA VAL A 151 10.00 -12.73 19.94
C VAL A 151 9.20 -11.45 20.06
N SER A 152 9.20 -10.83 21.24
CA SER A 152 8.52 -9.55 21.42
C SER A 152 9.09 -8.50 20.46
N VAL A 153 8.24 -7.55 20.07
CA VAL A 153 8.59 -6.46 19.16
C VAL A 153 9.80 -5.66 19.68
N ASP A 154 9.86 -5.42 20.99
CA ASP A 154 10.96 -4.71 21.67
C ASP A 154 12.29 -5.51 21.66
N ALA A 155 12.24 -6.84 21.55
CA ALA A 155 13.42 -7.71 21.56
C ALA A 155 13.95 -8.04 20.15
N PHE A 156 13.19 -7.72 19.09
CA PHE A 156 13.47 -8.19 17.74
C PHE A 156 14.76 -7.62 17.14
N ASP A 157 15.12 -6.37 17.48
CA ASP A 157 16.37 -5.73 17.04
C ASP A 157 17.58 -6.55 17.46
N ASN A 158 17.57 -7.02 18.72
CA ASN A 158 18.63 -7.89 19.25
C ASN A 158 18.60 -9.27 18.60
N ALA A 159 17.41 -9.84 18.39
CA ALA A 159 17.24 -11.14 17.73
C ALA A 159 17.72 -11.14 16.26
N THR A 160 17.82 -9.98 15.62
CA THR A 160 18.21 -9.83 14.21
C THR A 160 19.60 -9.24 14.00
N LEU A 161 20.39 -8.98 15.06
CA LEU A 161 21.73 -8.39 14.94
C LEU A 161 22.66 -9.11 13.96
N ALA A 162 22.62 -10.45 13.93
CA ALA A 162 23.45 -11.24 13.02
C ALA A 162 23.07 -11.07 11.53
N VAL A 163 21.82 -10.70 11.27
CA VAL A 163 21.28 -10.42 9.93
C VAL A 163 21.61 -8.99 9.53
N THR A 164 21.24 -8.00 10.35
CA THR A 164 21.47 -6.57 10.09
C THR A 164 22.94 -6.23 9.94
N SER A 165 23.81 -6.82 10.78
CA SER A 165 25.27 -6.68 10.66
C SER A 165 25.82 -7.29 9.38
N ALA A 166 25.25 -8.40 8.90
CA ALA A 166 25.72 -9.08 7.70
C ALA A 166 25.39 -8.27 6.43
N VAL A 167 24.21 -7.63 6.38
CA VAL A 167 23.79 -6.81 5.24
C VAL A 167 24.18 -5.34 5.37
N GLY A 168 24.75 -4.93 6.51
CA GLY A 168 25.19 -3.55 6.76
C GLY A 168 24.05 -2.54 6.83
N LYS A 169 22.88 -2.94 7.33
CA LYS A 169 21.68 -2.08 7.44
C LYS A 169 21.19 -2.00 8.88
N THR A 170 20.53 -0.89 9.22
CA THR A 170 19.86 -0.72 10.51
C THR A 170 18.41 -1.19 10.41
N MET A 171 17.90 -1.83 11.46
CA MET A 171 16.52 -2.28 11.50
C MET A 171 15.55 -1.09 11.44
N ILE A 172 14.57 -1.17 10.54
CA ILE A 172 13.47 -0.19 10.47
C ILE A 172 12.62 -0.32 11.74
N SER A 173 12.12 0.82 12.22
CA SER A 173 11.29 0.86 13.42
C SER A 173 9.98 0.09 13.20
N ALA A 174 9.42 -0.50 14.26
CA ALA A 174 8.12 -1.17 14.17
C ALA A 174 7.02 -0.24 13.69
N ALA A 175 7.02 1.02 14.14
CA ALA A 175 6.05 2.03 13.73
C ALA A 175 6.14 2.31 12.22
N THR A 176 7.34 2.53 11.69
CA THR A 176 7.54 2.75 10.25
C THR A 176 7.09 1.54 9.44
N ALA A 177 7.48 0.33 9.88
CA ALA A 177 7.14 -0.90 9.18
C ALA A 177 5.62 -1.16 9.12
N LEU A 178 4.93 -0.98 10.25
CA LEU A 178 3.48 -1.10 10.32
C LEU A 178 2.77 -0.04 9.47
N ALA A 179 3.22 1.21 9.52
CA ALA A 179 2.61 2.28 8.72
C ALA A 179 2.68 1.96 7.22
N HIS A 180 3.83 1.47 6.74
CA HIS A 180 4.01 1.05 5.36
C HIS A 180 3.11 -0.15 4.99
N LEU A 181 3.06 -1.18 5.84
CA LEU A 181 2.18 -2.33 5.62
C LEU A 181 0.70 -1.90 5.59
N HIS A 182 0.28 -1.00 6.49
CA HIS A 182 -1.09 -0.49 6.53
C HIS A 182 -1.44 0.28 5.26
N THR A 183 -0.53 1.10 4.73
CA THR A 183 -0.71 1.76 3.43
C THR A 183 -0.94 0.74 2.32
N THR A 184 -0.12 -0.31 2.27
CA THR A 184 -0.29 -1.40 1.29
C THR A 184 -1.66 -2.08 1.45
N MET A 185 -2.05 -2.41 2.67
CA MET A 185 -3.32 -3.11 2.93
C MET A 185 -4.53 -2.24 2.54
N LYS A 186 -4.53 -0.95 2.87
CA LYS A 186 -5.57 0.01 2.46
C LYS A 186 -5.68 0.10 0.92
N GLN A 187 -4.55 0.24 0.22
CA GLN A 187 -4.51 0.26 -1.25
C GLN A 187 -5.06 -1.03 -1.88
N GLN A 188 -4.98 -2.15 -1.16
CA GLN A 188 -5.40 -3.46 -1.64
C GLN A 188 -6.82 -3.85 -1.20
N GLY A 189 -7.51 -2.98 -0.45
CA GLY A 189 -8.84 -3.22 0.11
C GLY A 189 -8.84 -4.25 1.24
N LEU A 190 -7.75 -4.35 2.01
CA LEU A 190 -7.55 -5.31 3.10
C LEU A 190 -7.67 -4.67 4.49
N ASP A 191 -8.35 -3.52 4.58
CA ASP A 191 -8.54 -2.70 5.78
C ASP A 191 -9.07 -3.51 6.97
N SER A 192 -9.91 -4.53 6.71
CA SER A 192 -10.49 -5.41 7.74
C SER A 192 -9.48 -6.19 8.60
N LYS A 193 -8.22 -6.27 8.16
CA LYS A 193 -7.12 -6.94 8.87
C LYS A 193 -6.19 -5.97 9.60
N ILE A 194 -6.43 -4.67 9.47
CA ILE A 194 -5.69 -3.65 10.22
C ILE A 194 -6.31 -3.56 11.62
N ASP A 195 -5.54 -3.95 12.63
CA ASP A 195 -5.98 -3.85 14.02
C ASP A 195 -6.04 -2.39 14.49
N ASN A 196 -6.85 -2.14 15.52
CA ASN A 196 -6.97 -0.80 16.09
C ASN A 196 -5.72 -0.37 16.89
N ASP A 197 -5.58 0.93 17.10
CA ASP A 197 -4.48 1.55 17.85
C ASP A 197 -4.23 0.91 19.23
N THR A 198 -5.28 0.48 19.94
CA THR A 198 -5.13 -0.13 21.29
C THR A 198 -4.45 -1.49 21.19
N ALA A 199 -4.87 -2.32 20.24
CA ALA A 199 -4.26 -3.63 20.04
C ALA A 199 -2.79 -3.52 19.60
N LEU A 200 -2.47 -2.58 18.71
CA LEU A 200 -1.11 -2.36 18.22
C LEU A 200 -0.17 -1.83 19.31
N LYS A 201 -0.64 -0.90 20.15
CA LYS A 201 0.12 -0.39 21.31
C LYS A 201 0.45 -1.47 22.33
N ASN A 202 -0.41 -2.49 22.47
CA ASN A 202 -0.18 -3.59 23.40
C ASN A 202 0.95 -4.55 22.96
N LEU A 203 1.50 -4.42 21.74
CA LEU A 203 2.59 -5.28 21.27
C LEU A 203 3.96 -4.92 21.85
N GLY A 204 4.16 -3.70 22.32
CA GLY A 204 5.44 -3.25 22.87
C GLY A 204 5.53 -1.75 23.01
N SER A 205 6.45 -1.32 23.87
CA SER A 205 6.64 0.10 24.22
C SER A 205 7.04 0.96 23.01
N ILE A 206 7.69 0.36 22.01
CA ILE A 206 8.08 1.08 20.79
C ILE A 206 6.89 1.47 19.89
N LEU A 207 5.67 1.01 20.22
CA LEU A 207 4.43 1.34 19.51
C LEU A 207 3.48 2.24 20.32
N ASP A 208 3.87 2.72 21.51
CA ASP A 208 3.00 3.53 22.39
C ASP A 208 2.37 4.75 21.68
N ASN A 209 3.11 5.35 20.75
CA ASN A 209 2.68 6.52 19.98
C ASN A 209 2.17 6.18 18.57
N PHE A 210 2.06 4.90 18.21
CA PHE A 210 1.57 4.50 16.89
C PHE A 210 0.09 4.85 16.71
N THR A 211 -0.29 5.24 15.50
CA THR A 211 -1.70 5.45 15.15
C THR A 211 -1.99 5.02 13.71
N THR A 212 -3.13 4.36 13.54
CA THR A 212 -3.66 3.88 12.25
C THR A 212 -4.40 4.96 11.47
N THR A 213 -4.76 6.06 12.14
CA THR A 213 -5.43 7.21 11.55
C THR A 213 -4.41 8.26 11.16
N GLU A 214 -4.44 8.69 9.90
CA GLU A 214 -3.56 9.74 9.42
C GLU A 214 -3.96 11.10 10.02
N PRO A 215 -2.99 11.97 10.35
CA PRO A 215 -3.25 13.37 10.64
C PRO A 215 -3.96 14.05 9.47
N GLY A 216 -4.96 14.87 9.76
CA GLY A 216 -5.64 15.63 8.73
C GLY A 216 -6.61 16.66 9.29
N PHE A 217 -7.09 17.52 8.39
CA PHE A 217 -8.11 18.51 8.69
C PHE A 217 -9.03 18.67 7.49
N THR A 218 -10.24 19.15 7.74
CA THR A 218 -11.21 19.52 6.72
C THR A 218 -11.57 20.99 6.88
N VAL A 219 -11.66 21.69 5.76
CA VAL A 219 -12.22 23.05 5.69
C VAL A 219 -13.55 22.95 4.95
N THR A 220 -14.61 23.50 5.54
CA THR A 220 -15.94 23.53 4.93
C THR A 220 -16.42 24.97 4.83
N LEU A 221 -16.72 25.40 3.61
CA LEU A 221 -17.33 26.70 3.33
C LEU A 221 -18.84 26.60 3.55
N SER A 222 -19.47 27.66 4.08
CA SER A 222 -20.93 27.78 4.27
C SER A 222 -21.75 27.46 3.01
N ASP A 223 -21.35 28.05 1.88
CA ASP A 223 -22.07 28.01 0.59
C ASP A 223 -21.17 27.55 -0.58
N ASN A 224 -20.13 26.76 -0.30
CA ASN A 224 -19.11 26.31 -1.27
C ASN A 224 -18.31 27.43 -1.99
N ALA A 225 -18.48 28.69 -1.59
CA ALA A 225 -17.70 29.83 -2.04
C ALA A 225 -17.69 30.90 -0.95
N THR A 226 -16.58 31.62 -0.82
CA THR A 226 -16.50 32.85 -0.03
C THR A 226 -16.61 34.04 -0.96
N THR A 227 -17.79 34.63 -1.04
CA THR A 227 -18.02 35.88 -1.78
C THR A 227 -18.20 37.02 -0.78
N LEU A 228 -17.31 38.01 -0.85
CA LEU A 228 -17.35 39.19 -0.01
C LEU A 228 -17.61 40.40 -0.90
N ALA A 229 -18.59 41.21 -0.53
CA ALA A 229 -18.71 42.58 -0.99
C ALA A 229 -17.91 43.52 -0.07
N GLU A 230 -17.27 44.52 -0.68
CA GLU A 230 -16.51 45.62 -0.02
C GLU A 230 -17.35 46.38 1.03
N SER A 231 -18.68 46.30 0.94
CA SER A 231 -19.62 46.92 1.91
C SER A 231 -19.62 46.36 3.35
N GLY A 232 -18.60 45.59 3.75
CA GLY A 232 -18.51 45.01 5.09
C GLY A 232 -19.25 43.67 5.25
N SER A 233 -19.52 42.97 4.14
CA SER A 233 -20.17 41.66 4.21
C SER A 233 -19.29 40.63 4.90
N THR A 234 -19.93 39.62 5.50
CA THR A 234 -19.24 38.54 6.18
C THR A 234 -19.59 37.20 5.56
N ASP A 235 -18.63 36.30 5.52
CA ASP A 235 -18.86 34.89 5.25
C ASP A 235 -18.17 34.03 6.31
N ASN A 236 -18.54 32.76 6.40
CA ASN A 236 -17.95 31.82 7.33
C ASN A 236 -17.42 30.57 6.62
N PHE A 237 -16.33 30.05 7.17
CA PHE A 237 -15.90 28.70 6.94
C PHE A 237 -15.62 28.02 8.27
N SER A 238 -15.58 26.70 8.27
CA SER A 238 -15.25 25.94 9.46
C SER A 238 -14.06 25.02 9.23
N VAL A 239 -13.28 24.82 10.28
CA VAL A 239 -12.11 23.94 10.30
C VAL A 239 -12.31 22.88 11.38
N VAL A 240 -12.00 21.63 11.07
CA VAL A 240 -12.02 20.52 12.02
C VAL A 240 -10.87 19.54 11.73
N LEU A 241 -10.29 18.93 12.76
CA LEU A 241 -9.31 17.85 12.56
C LEU A 241 -10.04 16.54 12.27
N THR A 242 -9.48 15.74 11.36
CA THR A 242 -10.04 14.42 11.00
C THR A 242 -9.52 13.29 11.90
N SER A 243 -8.52 13.58 12.73
CA SER A 243 -7.95 12.64 13.71
C SER A 243 -7.47 13.33 14.98
N ALA A 244 -7.45 12.59 16.09
CA ALA A 244 -7.05 13.09 17.39
C ALA A 244 -5.54 13.41 17.43
N PRO A 245 -5.13 14.65 17.77
CA PRO A 245 -3.72 15.00 17.80
C PRO A 245 -3.06 14.50 19.11
N THR A 246 -1.73 14.32 19.05
CA THR A 246 -0.90 13.96 20.22
C THR A 246 -0.44 15.18 21.03
N GLY A 247 -0.54 16.38 20.46
CA GLY A 247 -0.28 17.68 21.09
C GLY A 247 -1.24 18.74 20.56
N ASN A 248 -1.03 20.01 20.94
CA ASN A 248 -1.85 21.09 20.39
C ASN A 248 -1.49 21.35 18.92
N VAL A 249 -2.50 21.42 18.07
CA VAL A 249 -2.39 21.88 16.68
C VAL A 249 -2.89 23.32 16.64
N VAL A 250 -2.03 24.23 16.21
CA VAL A 250 -2.35 25.67 16.10
C VAL A 250 -2.37 26.05 14.63
N PHE A 251 -3.46 26.65 14.18
CA PHE A 251 -3.57 27.29 12.88
C PHE A 251 -3.51 28.79 13.06
N ASP A 252 -2.54 29.44 12.41
CA ASP A 252 -2.52 30.89 12.25
C ASP A 252 -3.26 31.23 10.94
N LEU A 253 -4.31 32.03 11.07
CA LEU A 253 -5.19 32.42 9.97
C LEU A 253 -4.85 33.85 9.56
N VAL A 254 -4.49 34.00 8.29
CA VAL A 254 -4.13 35.29 7.68
C VAL A 254 -4.90 35.47 6.38
N SER A 255 -5.36 36.69 6.12
CA SER A 255 -5.77 37.08 4.77
C SER A 255 -4.51 37.31 3.93
N SER A 256 -4.52 36.85 2.68
CA SER A 256 -3.47 37.18 1.72
C SER A 256 -3.50 38.67 1.34
N ASP A 257 -4.67 39.28 1.46
CA ASP A 257 -4.87 40.71 1.26
C ASP A 257 -5.65 41.29 2.45
N THR A 258 -4.92 41.98 3.33
CA THR A 258 -5.49 42.55 4.54
C THR A 258 -6.14 43.92 4.31
N THR A 259 -6.01 44.52 3.12
CA THR A 259 -6.81 45.71 2.77
C THR A 259 -8.21 45.31 2.31
N GLU A 260 -8.35 44.12 1.72
CA GLU A 260 -9.63 43.59 1.21
C GLU A 260 -10.43 42.81 2.25
N ALA A 261 -9.76 42.01 3.09
CA ALA A 261 -10.46 41.12 4.01
C ALA A 261 -9.71 40.90 5.33
N SER A 262 -10.48 40.73 6.38
CA SER A 262 -10.01 40.32 7.70
C SER A 262 -10.61 38.98 8.11
N VAL A 263 -9.90 38.23 8.95
CA VAL A 263 -10.35 36.92 9.46
C VAL A 263 -10.40 36.92 10.98
N SER A 264 -11.44 36.32 11.56
CA SER A 264 -11.63 36.21 13.00
C SER A 264 -12.24 34.86 13.40
N PRO A 265 -11.66 34.13 14.36
CA PRO A 265 -10.40 34.44 15.05
C PRO A 265 -9.19 34.30 14.12
N SER A 266 -8.09 35.00 14.43
CA SER A 266 -6.82 34.87 13.69
C SER A 266 -6.02 33.63 14.07
N THR A 267 -6.46 32.89 15.10
CA THR A 267 -5.82 31.64 15.53
C THR A 267 -6.87 30.61 15.93
N LEU A 268 -6.66 29.36 15.54
CA LEU A 268 -7.41 28.20 16.03
C LEU A 268 -6.47 27.26 16.75
N THR A 269 -6.88 26.77 17.92
CA THR A 269 -6.15 25.74 18.66
C THR A 269 -7.02 24.51 18.87
N PHE A 270 -6.55 23.38 18.37
CA PHE A 270 -7.12 22.07 18.58
C PHE A 270 -6.21 21.27 19.52
N GLY A 271 -6.79 20.73 20.58
CA GLY A 271 -6.14 19.83 21.52
C GLY A 271 -6.84 18.48 21.56
N LYS A 272 -6.32 17.58 22.39
CA LYS A 272 -6.80 16.19 22.50
C LYS A 272 -8.28 16.06 22.85
N ASP A 273 -8.85 17.05 23.54
CA ASP A 273 -10.23 17.00 24.02
C ASP A 273 -11.24 17.72 23.11
N ASN A 274 -10.78 18.48 22.11
CA ASN A 274 -11.65 19.31 21.27
C ASN A 274 -11.34 19.24 19.76
N TRP A 275 -10.44 18.35 19.32
CA TRP A 275 -10.00 18.22 17.94
C TRP A 275 -11.13 17.96 16.94
N SER A 276 -12.14 17.20 17.35
CA SER A 276 -13.31 16.84 16.53
C SER A 276 -14.44 17.87 16.61
N VAL A 277 -14.27 18.95 17.38
CA VAL A 277 -15.24 20.05 17.45
C VAL A 277 -14.91 21.05 16.36
N SER A 278 -15.81 21.20 15.39
CA SER A 278 -15.66 22.19 14.32
C SER A 278 -15.54 23.61 14.88
N ARG A 279 -14.60 24.39 14.33
CA ARG A 279 -14.35 25.78 14.69
C ARG A 279 -14.69 26.67 13.52
N GLU A 280 -15.62 27.59 13.74
CA GLU A 280 -16.03 28.58 12.76
C GLU A 280 -15.03 29.75 12.72
N VAL A 281 -14.75 30.22 11.51
CA VAL A 281 -13.96 31.40 11.21
C VAL A 281 -14.83 32.31 10.36
N THR A 282 -14.97 33.55 10.80
CA THR A 282 -15.63 34.61 10.05
C THR A 282 -14.59 35.35 9.22
N VAL A 283 -14.87 35.49 7.93
CA VAL A 283 -14.16 36.37 7.01
C VAL A 283 -15.02 37.61 6.81
N THR A 284 -14.44 38.80 6.96
CA THR A 284 -15.14 40.07 6.81
C THR A 284 -14.46 40.87 5.71
N GLY A 285 -15.21 41.23 4.67
CA GLY A 285 -14.76 42.20 3.68
C GLY A 285 -14.55 43.57 4.32
N LEU A 286 -13.50 44.27 3.94
CA LEU A 286 -13.21 45.61 4.43
C LEU A 286 -13.53 46.62 3.32
N ASP A 287 -14.21 47.69 3.69
CA ASP A 287 -14.48 48.81 2.79
C ASP A 287 -13.19 49.63 2.65
N ASP A 288 -12.78 49.87 1.42
CA ASP A 288 -11.60 50.65 1.11
C ASP A 288 -11.94 51.83 0.16
N ALA A 289 -10.97 52.70 -0.12
CA ALA A 289 -11.22 53.92 -0.90
C ALA A 289 -11.14 53.71 -2.43
N ILE A 290 -10.88 52.48 -2.88
CA ILE A 290 -10.65 52.10 -4.26
C ILE A 290 -11.67 51.04 -4.63
N SER A 291 -12.72 51.43 -5.36
CA SER A 291 -13.63 50.44 -5.94
C SER A 291 -12.87 49.66 -7.02
N ASP A 292 -12.43 48.44 -6.71
CA ASP A 292 -11.77 47.55 -7.67
C ASP A 292 -12.42 46.16 -7.82
N GLY A 293 -13.55 45.91 -7.13
CA GLY A 293 -14.48 44.81 -7.40
C GLY A 293 -15.89 45.24 -7.86
N THR A 294 -16.69 44.26 -8.31
CA THR A 294 -18.14 44.40 -8.60
C THR A 294 -18.98 43.52 -7.70
#